data_AF-A0A268QUJ0-F1
#
_entry.id   AF-A0A268QUJ0-F1
#
_cell.length_a   1.000
_cell.length_b   1.000
_cell.length_c   1.000
_cell.angle_alpha   90.00
_cell.angle_beta   90.00
_cell.angle_gamma   90.00
#
_symmetry.space_group_name_H-M   'P 1'
#
loop_
_entity.id
_entity.type
_entity.pdbx_description
1 polymer ?
#
loop_
_entity_poly.entity_id
_entity_poly.type
_entity_poly.pdbx_seq_one_letter_code
_entity_poly.pdbx_strand_id
1 'polypeptide(L)' 'RSLKAQLKLKKEFERLAEVGIEVFVIHGNHDHTGGKWLDLQWPDNVHVFSSKEVEMKIYRKNETPIAHIYGY' A
#
# COMPACT_ATOMS: atom_id res chain seq x y z
N ARG A 1 -13.80 -5.58 -8.95
CA ARG A 1 -12.56 -4.91 -9.44
C ARG A 1 -11.90 -5.81 -10.48
N SER A 2 -11.47 -5.32 -11.65
CA SER A 2 -10.86 -6.19 -12.67
C SER A 2 -9.41 -6.54 -12.32
N LEU A 3 -8.98 -7.78 -12.59
CA LEU A 3 -7.59 -8.22 -12.41
C LEU A 3 -6.61 -7.35 -13.22
N LYS A 4 -7.03 -6.93 -14.43
CA LYS A 4 -6.25 -6.03 -15.30
C LYS A 4 -5.93 -4.70 -14.62
N ALA A 5 -6.88 -4.12 -13.88
CA ALA A 5 -6.63 -2.87 -13.15
C ALA A 5 -5.66 -3.07 -11.98
N GLN A 6 -5.77 -4.19 -11.26
CA GLN A 6 -4.87 -4.53 -10.15
C GLN A 6 -3.43 -4.77 -10.64
N LEU A 7 -3.27 -5.52 -11.74
CA LEU A 7 -1.94 -5.74 -12.35
C LEU A 7 -1.32 -4.44 -12.88
N LYS A 8 -2.13 -3.56 -13.47
CA LYS A 8 -1.66 -2.24 -13.88
C LYS A 8 -1.19 -1.43 -12.68
N LEU A 9 -1.94 -1.43 -11.59
CA LEU A 9 -1.56 -0.73 -10.36
C LEU A 9 -0.25 -1.28 -9.78
N LYS A 10 -0.11 -2.62 -9.70
CA LYS A 10 1.13 -3.27 -9.26
C LYS A 10 2.34 -2.81 -10.09
N LYS A 11 2.21 -2.77 -11.41
CA LYS A 11 3.28 -2.32 -12.31
C LYS A 11 3.72 -0.87 -12.03
N GLU A 12 2.78 0.02 -11.74
CA GLU A 12 3.13 1.41 -11.40
C GLU A 12 3.78 1.51 -10.02
N PHE A 13 3.40 0.67 -9.05
CA PHE A 13 4.10 0.60 -7.76
C PHE A 13 5.52 0.05 -7.88
N GLU A 14 5.76 -0.94 -8.74
CA GLU A 14 7.12 -1.42 -9.07
C GLU A 14 7.98 -0.29 -9.65
N ARG A 15 7.42 0.52 -10.55
CA ARG A 15 8.11 1.69 -11.11
C ARG A 15 8.45 2.75 -10.05
N LEU A 16 7.60 2.93 -9.04
CA LEU A 16 7.91 3.79 -7.89
C LEU A 16 9.02 3.18 -7.01
N ALA A 17 9.04 1.86 -6.87
CA ALA A 17 10.09 1.14 -6.15
C ALA A 17 11.47 1.33 -6.78
N GLU A 18 11.56 1.30 -8.12
CA GLU A 18 12.81 1.51 -8.88
C GLU A 18 13.51 2.85 -8.56
N VAL A 19 12.75 3.86 -8.13
CA VAL A 19 13.26 5.19 -7.77
C VAL A 19 13.19 5.47 -6.27
N GLY A 20 12.90 4.46 -5.45
CA GLY A 20 12.90 4.56 -3.99
C GLY A 20 11.74 5.36 -3.40
N ILE A 21 10.57 5.36 -4.06
CA ILE A 21 9.36 6.02 -3.55
C ILE A 21 8.49 5.00 -2.80
N GLU A 22 8.31 5.25 -1.50
CA GLU A 22 7.41 4.49 -0.62
C GLU A 22 5.94 4.81 -0.91
N VAL A 23 5.09 3.80 -0.81
CA VAL A 23 3.65 3.88 -1.07
C VAL A 23 2.89 3.38 0.15
N PHE A 24 1.94 4.18 0.63
CA PHE A 24 1.06 3.82 1.74
C PHE A 24 -0.39 3.82 1.26
N VAL A 25 -1.08 2.68 1.40
CA VAL A 25 -2.42 2.46 0.86
C VAL A 25 -3.40 2.19 1.98
N ILE A 26 -4.50 2.95 2.02
CA ILE A 26 -5.68 2.67 2.84
C ILE A 26 -6.82 2.18 1.96
N HIS A 27 -7.72 1.39 2.53
CA HIS A 27 -8.90 0.92 1.81
C HIS A 27 -9.98 2.01 1.82
N GLY A 28 -10.61 2.24 0.67
CA GLY A 28 -11.74 3.17 0.60
C GLY A 28 -12.99 2.58 1.25
N ASN A 29 -13.89 3.44 1.71
CA ASN A 29 -15.25 3.13 2.16
C ASN A 29 -16.14 2.42 1.11
N HIS A 30 -15.77 2.47 -0.18
CA HIS A 30 -16.38 1.69 -1.26
C HIS A 30 -15.67 0.36 -1.56
N ASP A 31 -14.63 0.02 -0.80
CA ASP A 31 -13.85 -1.22 -0.91
C ASP A 31 -14.31 -2.25 0.11
N HIS A 32 -15.63 -2.37 0.30
CA HIS A 32 -16.28 -3.32 1.20
C HIS A 32 -15.76 -4.75 0.93
N THR A 33 -14.69 -5.12 1.65
CA THR A 33 -14.43 -6.30 2.49
C THR A 33 -15.00 -7.67 2.14
N GLY A 34 -15.56 -7.87 0.94
CA GLY A 34 -16.00 -9.16 0.40
C GLY A 34 -15.18 -9.62 -0.81
N GLY A 35 -14.52 -8.69 -1.51
CA GLY A 35 -13.55 -9.02 -2.54
C GLY A 35 -12.18 -9.05 -1.92
N LYS A 36 -11.67 -10.24 -1.54
CA LYS A 36 -10.23 -10.43 -1.38
C LYS A 36 -9.57 -9.72 -2.57
N TRP A 37 -8.78 -8.67 -2.31
CA TRP A 37 -7.75 -8.35 -3.30
C TRP A 37 -7.06 -9.68 -3.53
N LEU A 38 -7.17 -10.19 -4.76
CA LEU A 38 -6.55 -11.46 -5.14
C LEU A 38 -5.13 -11.44 -4.60
N ASP A 39 -4.65 -12.55 -4.03
CA ASP A 39 -3.38 -12.76 -3.32
C ASP A 39 -2.14 -12.27 -4.12
N LEU A 40 -2.10 -10.99 -4.43
CA LEU A 40 -1.10 -10.27 -5.20
C LEU A 40 -0.08 -9.82 -4.18
N GLN A 41 1.10 -10.39 -4.28
CA GLN A 41 2.26 -9.92 -3.55
C GLN A 41 2.62 -8.52 -4.06
N TRP A 42 2.55 -7.54 -3.18
CA TRP A 42 2.99 -6.17 -3.45
C TRP A 42 4.52 -6.08 -3.43
N PRO A 43 5.12 -5.13 -4.16
CA PRO A 43 6.53 -4.82 -3.98
C PRO A 43 6.81 -4.24 -2.58
N ASP A 44 8.05 -4.37 -2.11
CA ASP A 44 8.45 -4.08 -0.73
C ASP A 44 8.24 -2.61 -0.31
N ASN A 45 8.20 -1.68 -1.27
CA ASN A 45 7.93 -0.26 -1.05
C ASN A 45 6.46 0.05 -0.76
N VAL A 46 5.57 -0.94 -0.82
CA VAL A 46 4.12 -0.75 -0.62
C VAL A 46 3.72 -1.29 0.74
N HIS A 47 3.16 -0.42 1.56
CA HIS A 47 2.49 -0.79 2.80
C HIS A 47 0.98 -0.57 2.65
N VAL A 48 0.21 -1.66 2.74
CA VAL A 48 -1.25 -1.62 2.76
C VAL A 48 -1.72 -1.75 4.20
N PHE A 49 -2.43 -0.75 4.70
CA PHE A 49 -2.96 -0.76 6.05
C PHE A 49 -4.12 -1.76 6.21
N SER A 50 -4.18 -2.42 7.37
CA SER A 50 -5.27 -3.31 7.76
C SER A 50 -6.62 -2.61 7.69
N SER A 51 -7.64 -3.32 7.19
CA SER A 51 -9.04 -2.84 7.18
C SER A 51 -9.80 -3.11 8.49
N LYS A 52 -9.13 -3.69 9.49
CA LYS A 52 -9.76 -4.16 10.74
C LYS A 52 -9.29 -3.39 11.96
N GLU A 53 -8.06 -2.92 11.95
CA GLU A 53 -7.42 -2.27 13.09
C GLU A 53 -6.54 -1.12 12.62
N VAL A 54 -6.39 -0.12 13.48
CA VAL A 54 -5.50 1.01 13.21
C VAL A 54 -4.06 0.54 13.30
N GLU A 55 -3.30 0.82 12.25
CA GLU A 55 -1.88 0.55 12.16
C GLU A 55 -1.09 1.85 12.09
N MET A 56 0.17 1.79 12.55
CA MET A 56 1.11 2.90 12.46
C MET A 56 2.37 2.44 11.73
N LYS A 57 2.80 3.25 10.76
CA LYS A 57 4.04 3.05 10.03
C LYS A 57 4.93 4.28 10.13
N ILE A 58 6.18 4.06 10.55
CA ILE A 58 7.19 5.11 10.64
C ILE A 58 7.82 5.29 9.25
N TYR A 59 7.63 6.45 8.64
CA TYR A 59 8.37 6.83 7.43
C TYR A 59 9.73 7.39 7.81
N ARG A 60 10.77 6.83 7.20
CA ARG A 60 12.17 7.23 7.40
C ARG A 60 12.73 7.80 6.10
N LYS A 61 13.42 8.93 6.20
CA LYS A 61 14.21 9.49 5.11
C LYS A 61 15.67 9.48 5.54
N ASN A 62 16.53 8.82 4.76
CA ASN A 62 17.94 8.60 5.11
C ASN A 62 18.08 8.07 6.55
N GLU A 63 17.35 6.99 6.86
CA GLU A 63 17.27 6.33 8.18
C GLU A 63 16.69 7.17 9.33
N THR A 64 16.46 8.47 9.10
CA THR A 64 15.90 9.37 10.10
C THR A 64 14.37 9.27 10.09
N PRO A 65 13.71 8.96 11.22
CA PRO A 65 12.25 8.98 11.30
C PRO A 65 11.75 10.42 11.19
N ILE A 66 10.90 10.68 10.20
CA ILE A 66 10.37 12.04 9.96
C ILE A 66 8.84 12.12 10.00
N ALA A 67 8.14 10.98 9.96
CA ALA A 67 6.70 10.94 10.10
C ALA A 67 6.21 9.61 10.69
N HIS A 68 5.12 9.68 11.45
CA HIS A 68 4.28 8.54 11.80
C HIS A 68 3.00 8.63 10.97
N ILE A 69 2.76 7.59 10.17
CA ILE A 69 1.59 7.50 9.30
C ILE A 69 0.63 6.51 9.93
N TYR A 70 -0.61 6.93 10.14
CA TYR A 70 -1.67 6.12 10.73
C TYR A 70 -2.73 5.82 9.68
N GLY A 71 -3.19 4.58 9.60
CA GLY A 71 -4.21 4.14 8.65
C GLY A 71 -5.02 2.95 9.17
N TYR A 72 -6.22 2.77 8.61
CA TYR A 72 -7.10 1.62 8.78
C TYR A 72 -8.00 1.45 7.52
#